data_AF-A0A7C4NHW4-F1
#
_entry.id   AF-A0A7C4NHW4-F1
#
_cell.length_a   1.000
_cell.length_b   1.000
_cell.length_c   1.000
_cell.angle_alpha   90.00
_cell.angle_beta   90.00
_cell.angle_gamma   90.00
#
_symmetry.space_group_name_H-M   'P 1'
#
loop_
_entity.id
_entity.type
_entity.pdbx_description
1 polymer ?
#
loop_
_entity_poly.entity_id
_entity_poly.type
_entity_poly.pdbx_seq_one_letter_code
_entity_poly.pdbx_strand_id
1 'polypeptide(L)'
;MQVVAKTSKPSKQRKRLFQAPDHIRYKHLAAPLSPELRKTYGTRSLPVRAGDTVLVMRGDRKGFEGKVSRIDRKKFRIYIEGLTRERVDGTTVFVPVHPSKVMITKLNLDDKWRRKILERRRKAKEAAEVVEKVEEKVEKPPEALVKVEEKPVEEKAAVVAERLPPAAEEEKPKRRRAAKKTVKKTAEEEAKPKAEAKAKPRRRRKASEESRVG
;
A
#
# COMPACT_ATOMS: atom_id res chain seq x y z
N MET A 1 2.65 -3.43 -14.41
CA MET A 1 2.95 -2.15 -13.72
C MET A 1 4.46 -2.00 -13.62
N GLN A 2 5.04 -0.81 -13.80
CA GLN A 2 6.48 -0.62 -13.53
C GLN A 2 6.75 -0.78 -12.03
N VAL A 3 7.51 -1.82 -11.66
CA VAL A 3 7.93 -2.07 -10.28
C VAL A 3 9.10 -1.15 -9.95
N VAL A 4 8.78 0.06 -9.50
CA VAL A 4 9.80 1.08 -9.19
C VAL A 4 10.42 0.78 -7.82
N ALA A 5 11.69 0.35 -7.79
CA ALA A 5 12.41 0.02 -6.57
C ALA A 5 12.27 1.09 -5.46
N LYS A 6 12.01 0.63 -4.22
CA LYS A 6 11.92 1.48 -3.02
C LYS A 6 13.24 2.23 -2.85
N THR A 7 13.18 3.54 -2.61
CA THR A 7 14.38 4.37 -2.44
C THR A 7 14.20 5.32 -1.27
N SER A 8 15.21 5.43 -0.40
CA SER A 8 15.19 6.35 0.74
C SER A 8 15.55 7.79 0.35
N LYS A 9 16.23 8.00 -0.79
CA LYS A 9 16.77 9.31 -1.19
C LYS A 9 15.63 10.34 -1.44
N PRO A 10 15.52 11.42 -0.64
CA PRO A 10 14.37 12.34 -0.72
C PRO A 10 14.18 13.02 -2.08
N SER A 11 15.28 13.38 -2.75
CA SER A 11 15.26 13.98 -4.09
C SER A 11 14.60 13.06 -5.13
N LYS A 12 14.89 11.76 -5.08
CA LYS A 12 14.26 10.75 -5.94
C LYS A 12 12.77 10.56 -5.61
N GLN A 13 12.39 10.61 -4.33
CA GLN A 13 10.98 10.52 -3.91
C GLN A 13 10.16 11.73 -4.38
N ARG A 14 10.65 12.97 -4.15
CA ARG A 14 9.99 14.21 -4.59
C ARG A 14 9.81 14.24 -6.11
N LYS A 15 10.86 13.86 -6.88
CA LYS A 15 10.77 13.76 -8.35
C LYS A 15 9.71 12.74 -8.81
N ARG A 16 9.62 11.57 -8.17
CA ARG A 16 8.58 10.56 -8.48
C ARG A 16 7.17 11.07 -8.24
N LEU A 17 6.91 11.82 -7.16
CA LEU A 17 5.59 12.40 -6.90
C LEU A 17 5.22 13.46 -7.95
N PHE A 18 6.15 14.35 -8.29
CA PHE A 18 5.91 15.41 -9.27
C PHE A 18 5.66 14.85 -10.69
N GLN A 19 6.41 13.83 -11.09
CA GLN A 19 6.33 13.19 -12.40
C GLN A 19 5.35 11.99 -12.45
N ALA A 20 4.54 11.77 -11.42
CA ALA A 20 3.63 10.63 -11.35
C ALA A 20 2.59 10.63 -12.51
N PRO A 21 2.30 9.47 -13.15
CA PRO A 21 1.16 9.31 -14.06
C PRO A 21 -0.18 9.38 -13.32
N ASP A 22 -1.26 9.75 -14.00
CA ASP A 22 -2.56 10.04 -13.38
C ASP A 22 -3.17 8.89 -12.57
N HIS A 23 -2.99 7.64 -12.98
CA HIS A 23 -3.44 6.46 -12.23
C HIS A 23 -2.69 6.29 -10.88
N ILE A 24 -1.49 6.85 -10.76
CA ILE A 24 -0.73 6.94 -9.50
C ILE A 24 -1.18 8.18 -8.72
N ARG A 25 -1.37 9.33 -9.38
CA ARG A 25 -1.89 10.57 -8.74
C ARG A 25 -3.23 10.34 -8.05
N TYR A 26 -4.13 9.58 -8.70
CA TYR A 26 -5.42 9.16 -8.12
C TYR A 26 -5.26 8.41 -6.78
N LYS A 27 -4.26 7.53 -6.65
CA LYS A 27 -4.00 6.81 -5.38
C LYS A 27 -3.47 7.72 -4.27
N HIS A 28 -2.74 8.78 -4.62
CA HIS A 28 -2.24 9.77 -3.66
C HIS A 28 -3.32 10.76 -3.19
N LEU A 29 -4.37 10.99 -3.99
CA LEU A 29 -5.52 11.85 -3.65
C LEU A 29 -6.53 11.15 -2.71
N ALA A 30 -6.03 10.49 -1.67
CA ALA A 30 -6.85 9.82 -0.67
C ALA A 30 -7.14 10.73 0.53
N ALA A 31 -8.36 10.64 1.06
CA ALA A 31 -8.80 11.28 2.30
C ALA A 31 -9.27 10.22 3.31
N PRO A 32 -9.10 10.46 4.63
CA PRO A 32 -9.70 9.63 5.67
C PRO A 32 -11.23 9.62 5.59
N LEU A 33 -11.83 8.46 5.86
CA LEU A 33 -13.29 8.34 6.02
C LEU A 33 -13.72 8.79 7.43
N SER A 34 -15.01 9.09 7.61
CA SER A 34 -15.62 9.32 8.94
C SER A 34 -15.57 8.05 9.82
N PRO A 35 -15.65 8.18 11.17
CA PRO A 35 -15.67 7.02 12.06
C PRO A 35 -16.79 6.02 11.76
N GLU A 36 -17.96 6.50 11.35
CA GLU A 36 -19.11 5.70 10.93
C GLU A 36 -18.78 4.88 9.67
N LEU A 37 -18.36 5.56 8.59
CA LEU A 37 -17.98 4.90 7.33
C LEU A 37 -16.82 3.90 7.52
N ARG A 38 -15.89 4.16 8.46
CA ARG A 38 -14.84 3.21 8.83
C ARG A 38 -15.39 1.92 9.43
N LYS A 39 -16.42 2.01 10.28
CA LYS A 39 -17.10 0.84 10.87
C LYS A 39 -17.82 0.05 9.77
N THR A 40 -18.66 0.72 8.97
CA THR A 40 -19.47 0.07 7.91
C THR A 40 -18.63 -0.63 6.83
N TYR A 41 -17.55 0.01 6.38
CA TYR A 41 -16.76 -0.48 5.24
C TYR A 41 -15.43 -1.12 5.62
N GLY A 42 -15.00 -1.04 6.88
CA GLY A 42 -13.72 -1.60 7.33
C GLY A 42 -12.47 -0.92 6.74
N THR A 43 -12.56 0.31 6.22
CA THR A 43 -11.43 0.99 5.55
C THR A 43 -11.12 2.36 6.14
N ARG A 44 -9.83 2.69 6.29
CA ARG A 44 -9.39 3.95 6.91
C ARG A 44 -9.54 5.18 6.00
N SER A 45 -9.27 5.02 4.71
CA SER A 45 -9.21 6.11 3.73
C SER A 45 -9.50 5.64 2.31
N LEU A 46 -10.04 6.53 1.46
CA LEU A 46 -10.31 6.27 0.04
C LEU A 46 -9.87 7.43 -0.84
N PRO A 47 -9.55 7.20 -2.14
CA PRO A 47 -9.44 8.25 -3.14
C PRO A 47 -10.72 9.08 -3.22
N VAL A 48 -10.59 10.41 -3.17
CA VAL A 48 -11.71 11.35 -3.32
C VAL A 48 -12.21 11.34 -4.76
N ARG A 49 -13.52 11.45 -4.96
CA ARG A 49 -14.18 11.67 -6.26
C ARG A 49 -15.06 12.92 -6.21
N ALA A 50 -15.41 13.44 -7.38
CA ALA A 50 -16.47 14.43 -7.48
C ALA A 50 -17.79 13.82 -6.96
N GLY A 51 -18.60 14.62 -6.27
CA GLY A 51 -19.83 14.20 -5.61
C GLY A 51 -19.67 13.53 -4.24
N ASP A 52 -18.45 13.26 -3.74
CA ASP A 52 -18.25 12.93 -2.32
C ASP A 52 -18.57 14.16 -1.45
N THR A 53 -19.25 13.97 -0.32
CA THR A 53 -19.40 15.03 0.71
C THR A 53 -18.24 14.95 1.69
N VAL A 54 -17.66 16.11 1.99
CA VAL A 54 -16.42 16.20 2.74
C VAL A 54 -16.40 17.37 3.74
N LEU A 55 -15.82 17.11 4.91
CA LEU A 55 -15.64 18.06 6.02
C LEU A 55 -14.17 18.49 6.12
N VAL A 56 -13.91 19.80 6.15
CA VAL A 56 -12.55 20.35 6.31
C VAL A 56 -12.11 20.28 7.77
N MET A 57 -11.03 19.55 8.05
CA MET A 57 -10.50 19.33 9.41
C MET A 57 -9.46 20.36 9.85
N ARG A 58 -8.69 20.94 8.91
CA ARG A 58 -7.49 21.74 9.21
C ARG A 58 -7.33 22.96 8.30
N GLY A 59 -6.91 24.08 8.88
CA GLY A 59 -6.74 25.36 8.22
C GLY A 59 -7.92 26.31 8.45
N ASP A 60 -7.86 27.48 7.83
CA ASP A 60 -8.71 28.67 8.08
C ASP A 60 -10.21 28.43 7.85
N ARG A 61 -10.55 27.38 7.08
CA ARG A 61 -11.93 26.98 6.75
C ARG A 61 -12.33 25.65 7.42
N LYS A 62 -11.77 25.37 8.60
CA LYS A 62 -12.12 24.19 9.43
C LYS A 62 -13.61 24.21 9.79
N GLY A 63 -14.23 23.03 9.81
CA GLY A 63 -15.66 22.85 10.14
C GLY A 63 -16.60 23.01 8.94
N PHE A 64 -16.11 23.54 7.80
CA PHE A 64 -16.91 23.61 6.58
C PHE A 64 -17.15 22.22 5.98
N GLU A 65 -18.42 21.88 5.73
CA GLU A 65 -18.82 20.68 4.98
C GLU A 65 -19.40 21.07 3.62
N GLY A 66 -19.04 20.32 2.57
CA GLY A 66 -19.60 20.54 1.23
C GLY A 66 -19.31 19.37 0.30
N LYS A 67 -19.92 19.37 -0.89
CA LYS A 67 -19.65 18.38 -1.93
C LYS A 67 -18.38 18.74 -2.71
N VAL A 68 -17.65 17.75 -3.18
CA VAL A 68 -16.50 17.95 -4.06
C VAL A 68 -16.98 18.20 -5.49
N SER A 69 -16.87 19.44 -5.98
CA SER A 69 -17.21 19.79 -7.36
C SER A 69 -16.19 19.21 -8.35
N ARG A 70 -14.91 19.54 -8.19
CA ARG A 70 -13.84 19.15 -9.13
C ARG A 70 -12.52 18.81 -8.45
N ILE A 71 -11.72 17.98 -9.12
CA ILE A 71 -10.45 17.47 -8.62
C ILE A 71 -9.33 17.78 -9.62
N ASP A 72 -8.38 18.62 -9.24
CA ASP A 72 -7.16 18.87 -10.00
C ASP A 72 -6.08 17.84 -9.60
N ARG A 73 -5.96 16.80 -10.45
CA ARG A 73 -4.92 15.78 -10.30
C ARG A 73 -3.51 16.30 -10.58
N LYS A 74 -3.34 17.35 -11.39
CA LYS A 74 -2.02 17.92 -11.70
C LYS A 74 -1.43 18.64 -10.48
N LYS A 75 -2.25 19.41 -9.76
CA LYS A 75 -1.85 20.18 -8.57
C LYS A 75 -2.09 19.47 -7.22
N PHE A 76 -2.67 18.27 -7.24
CA PHE A 76 -3.11 17.52 -6.06
C PHE A 76 -4.10 18.31 -5.16
N ARG A 77 -5.10 18.95 -5.78
CA ARG A 77 -6.09 19.78 -5.07
C ARG A 77 -7.52 19.34 -5.38
N ILE A 78 -8.38 19.50 -4.38
CA ILE A 78 -9.83 19.36 -4.49
C ILE A 78 -10.47 20.73 -4.32
N TYR A 79 -11.61 20.93 -4.98
CA TYR A 79 -12.43 22.12 -4.86
C TYR A 79 -13.80 21.72 -4.34
N ILE A 80 -14.25 22.38 -3.29
CA ILE A 80 -15.47 22.06 -2.54
C ILE A 80 -16.52 23.14 -2.85
N GLU A 81 -17.76 22.73 -3.08
CA GLU A 81 -18.90 23.62 -3.31
C GLU A 81 -19.15 24.50 -2.09
N GLY A 82 -19.51 25.77 -2.30
CA GLY A 82 -19.61 26.79 -1.25
C GLY A 82 -18.27 27.24 -0.64
N LEU A 83 -17.16 26.52 -0.86
CA LEU A 83 -15.85 26.93 -0.37
C LEU A 83 -15.16 27.91 -1.32
N THR A 84 -15.68 29.13 -1.37
CA THR A 84 -15.20 30.23 -2.21
C THR A 84 -14.43 31.30 -1.41
N ARG A 85 -13.80 32.18 -2.18
CA ARG A 85 -13.34 33.51 -1.77
C ARG A 85 -13.67 34.48 -2.89
N GLU A 86 -13.94 35.72 -2.54
CA GLU A 86 -14.10 36.81 -3.50
C GLU A 86 -12.73 37.34 -3.95
N ARG A 87 -12.69 37.89 -5.17
CA ARG A 87 -11.60 38.73 -5.66
C ARG A 87 -11.97 40.20 -5.50
N VAL A 88 -10.99 41.08 -5.67
CA VAL A 88 -11.21 42.55 -5.75
C VAL A 88 -12.22 42.89 -6.85
N ASP A 89 -12.22 42.13 -7.96
CA ASP A 89 -13.16 42.25 -9.08
C ASP A 89 -14.59 41.74 -8.78
N GLY A 90 -14.93 41.43 -7.51
CA GLY A 90 -16.20 40.83 -7.10
C GLY A 90 -16.42 39.37 -7.50
N THR A 91 -15.61 38.82 -8.41
CA THR A 91 -15.76 37.43 -8.89
C THR A 91 -15.40 36.39 -7.81
N THR A 92 -16.25 35.38 -7.64
CA THR A 92 -16.02 34.30 -6.67
C THR A 92 -15.15 33.18 -7.25
N VAL A 93 -14.19 32.68 -6.46
CA VAL A 93 -13.26 31.61 -6.88
C VAL A 93 -13.15 30.56 -5.79
N PHE A 94 -13.32 29.28 -6.18
CA PHE A 94 -13.16 28.14 -5.28
C PHE A 94 -11.75 28.05 -4.68
N VAL A 95 -11.66 27.82 -3.37
CA VAL A 95 -10.42 27.68 -2.62
C VAL A 95 -9.84 26.26 -2.81
N PRO A 96 -8.56 26.10 -3.22
CA PRO A 96 -7.97 24.79 -3.49
C PRO A 96 -7.46 24.09 -2.22
N VAL A 97 -8.19 23.07 -1.76
CA VAL A 97 -7.85 22.28 -0.56
C VAL A 97 -7.05 21.03 -0.92
N HIS A 98 -6.20 20.53 -0.02
CA HIS A 98 -5.52 19.24 -0.18
C HIS A 98 -6.30 18.15 0.58
N PRO A 99 -6.59 16.97 -0.01
CA PRO A 99 -7.51 15.98 0.58
C PRO A 99 -7.07 15.42 1.95
N SER A 100 -5.78 15.47 2.30
CA SER A 100 -5.33 15.07 3.64
C SER A 100 -5.73 16.04 4.76
N LYS A 101 -6.23 17.24 4.44
CA LYS A 101 -6.78 18.21 5.41
C LYS A 101 -8.29 18.00 5.66
N VAL A 102 -8.88 16.97 5.06
CA VAL A 102 -10.32 16.81 4.85
C VAL A 102 -10.73 15.39 5.21
N MET A 103 -11.95 15.20 5.69
CA MET A 103 -12.56 13.90 5.99
C MET A 103 -13.77 13.68 5.08
N ILE A 104 -13.94 12.48 4.53
CA ILE A 104 -15.15 12.13 3.76
C ILE A 104 -16.25 11.77 4.76
N THR A 105 -17.37 12.49 4.71
CA THR A 105 -18.56 12.26 5.54
C THR A 105 -19.57 11.36 4.83
N LYS A 106 -19.80 11.58 3.54
CA LYS A 106 -20.70 10.77 2.69
C LYS A 106 -20.00 10.40 1.39
N LEU A 107 -20.08 9.13 1.00
CA LEU A 107 -19.48 8.60 -0.22
C LEU A 107 -20.47 8.68 -1.38
N ASN A 108 -20.04 9.21 -2.53
CA ASN A 108 -20.70 8.86 -3.79
C ASN A 108 -20.37 7.38 -4.09
N LEU A 109 -21.39 6.57 -4.37
CA LEU A 109 -21.26 5.14 -4.65
C LEU A 109 -21.65 4.76 -6.07
N ASP A 110 -22.04 5.69 -6.94
CA ASP A 110 -22.63 5.44 -8.27
C ASP A 110 -21.73 4.54 -9.15
N ASP A 111 -20.41 4.74 -9.01
CA ASP A 111 -19.38 3.99 -9.70
C ASP A 111 -19.27 2.52 -9.23
N LYS A 112 -19.56 1.59 -10.15
CA LYS A 112 -19.36 0.13 -10.02
C LYS A 112 -17.94 -0.23 -9.56
N TRP A 113 -16.89 0.45 -10.03
CA TRP A 113 -15.51 0.17 -9.61
C TRP A 113 -15.21 0.61 -8.17
N ARG A 114 -15.85 1.69 -7.69
CA ARG A 114 -15.72 2.16 -6.31
C ARG A 114 -16.35 1.19 -5.31
N ARG A 115 -17.54 0.66 -5.63
CA ARG A 115 -18.19 -0.43 -4.86
C ARG A 115 -17.30 -1.68 -4.77
N LYS A 116 -16.77 -2.16 -5.92
CA LYS A 116 -15.81 -3.27 -5.97
C LYS A 116 -14.52 -3.03 -5.16
N ILE A 117 -14.00 -1.79 -5.10
CA ILE A 117 -12.83 -1.44 -4.28
C ILE A 117 -13.15 -1.52 -2.78
N LEU A 118 -14.34 -1.07 -2.37
CA LEU A 118 -14.83 -1.17 -1.00
C LEU A 118 -14.97 -2.63 -0.56
N GLU A 119 -15.72 -3.43 -1.33
CA GLU A 119 -15.90 -4.88 -1.08
C GLU A 119 -14.57 -5.62 -0.95
N ARG A 120 -13.64 -5.42 -1.90
CA ARG A 120 -12.31 -6.06 -1.88
C ARG A 120 -11.50 -5.70 -0.64
N ARG A 121 -11.60 -4.45 -0.16
CA ARG A 121 -10.89 -4.01 1.04
C ARG A 121 -11.55 -4.49 2.33
N ARG A 122 -12.90 -4.56 2.36
CA ARG A 122 -13.66 -5.15 3.47
C ARG A 122 -13.27 -6.62 3.66
N LYS A 123 -13.33 -7.42 2.59
CA LYS A 123 -12.90 -8.84 2.60
C LYS A 123 -11.46 -9.02 3.08
N ALA A 124 -10.55 -8.11 2.68
CA ALA A 124 -9.16 -8.16 3.14
C ALA A 124 -9.00 -7.85 4.64
N LYS A 125 -9.87 -7.03 5.24
CA LYS A 125 -9.89 -6.81 6.69
C LYS A 125 -10.52 -7.99 7.43
N GLU A 126 -11.63 -8.52 6.93
CA GLU A 126 -12.28 -9.72 7.50
C GLU A 126 -11.32 -10.92 7.51
N ALA A 127 -10.55 -11.13 6.43
CA ALA A 127 -9.51 -12.16 6.39
C ALA A 127 -8.37 -11.93 7.40
N ALA A 128 -7.93 -10.68 7.60
CA ALA A 128 -6.89 -10.36 8.59
C ALA A 128 -7.38 -10.61 10.03
N GLU A 129 -8.61 -10.21 10.36
CA GLU A 129 -9.23 -10.46 11.68
C GLU A 129 -9.48 -11.95 11.95
N VAL A 130 -9.62 -12.79 10.91
CA VAL A 130 -9.67 -14.25 11.06
C VAL A 130 -8.29 -14.82 11.37
N VAL A 131 -7.23 -14.33 10.72
CA VAL A 131 -5.85 -14.80 11.00
C VAL A 131 -5.40 -14.42 12.42
N GLU A 132 -5.60 -13.18 12.86
CA GLU A 132 -5.27 -12.76 14.24
C GLU A 132 -6.01 -13.62 15.28
N LYS A 133 -7.29 -13.97 15.04
CA LYS A 133 -8.09 -14.84 15.94
C LYS A 133 -7.68 -16.31 15.91
N VAL A 134 -6.95 -16.77 14.89
CA VAL A 134 -6.37 -18.11 14.86
C VAL A 134 -5.03 -18.09 15.60
N GLU A 135 -4.20 -17.07 15.39
CA GLU A 135 -2.92 -16.89 16.09
C GLU A 135 -3.12 -16.74 17.61
N GLU A 136 -4.05 -15.89 18.07
CA GLU A 136 -4.31 -15.71 19.51
C GLU A 136 -4.90 -16.97 20.19
N LYS A 137 -5.54 -17.86 19.42
CA LYS A 137 -6.03 -19.17 19.91
C LYS A 137 -4.94 -20.24 19.96
N VAL A 138 -3.84 -20.07 19.23
CA VAL A 138 -2.67 -20.96 19.26
C VAL A 138 -1.69 -20.54 20.36
N GLU A 139 -1.60 -19.24 20.67
CA GLU A 139 -0.76 -18.71 21.76
C GLU A 139 -1.36 -18.87 23.18
N LYS A 140 -2.63 -19.32 23.29
CA LYS A 140 -3.28 -19.66 24.58
C LYS A 140 -3.73 -21.14 24.64
N PRO A 141 -2.83 -22.10 24.84
CA PRO A 141 -3.21 -23.48 25.19
C PRO A 141 -3.85 -23.54 26.59
N PRO A 142 -4.82 -24.44 26.85
CA PRO A 142 -5.46 -24.58 28.15
C PRO A 142 -4.59 -25.37 29.15
N GLU A 143 -4.26 -24.76 30.29
CA GLU A 143 -3.36 -25.30 31.33
C GLU A 143 -4.06 -26.29 32.30
N ALA A 144 -5.21 -26.86 31.93
CA ALA A 144 -6.16 -27.44 32.90
C ALA A 144 -6.85 -28.75 32.45
N LEU A 145 -6.08 -29.81 32.13
CA LEU A 145 -6.62 -31.17 31.88
C LEU A 145 -5.73 -32.35 32.38
N VAL A 146 -4.87 -32.17 33.40
CA VAL A 146 -3.97 -33.24 33.90
C VAL A 146 -4.02 -33.43 35.43
N LYS A 147 -5.18 -33.26 36.08
CA LYS A 147 -5.35 -33.38 37.55
C LYS A 147 -6.69 -33.97 38.03
N VAL A 148 -7.06 -35.15 37.53
CA VAL A 148 -7.75 -36.27 38.21
C VAL A 148 -7.48 -37.47 37.27
N GLU A 149 -7.12 -38.69 37.67
CA GLU A 149 -7.35 -39.48 38.91
C GLU A 149 -6.12 -40.36 39.21
N GLU A 150 -5.84 -40.64 40.49
CA GLU A 150 -5.00 -41.79 40.88
C GLU A 150 -5.33 -42.28 42.30
N LYS A 151 -5.17 -43.61 42.50
CA LYS A 151 -5.23 -44.43 43.75
C LYS A 151 -6.60 -45.00 44.19
N PRO A 152 -6.62 -46.16 44.91
CA PRO A 152 -5.89 -47.42 44.59
C PRO A 152 -6.68 -48.72 44.96
N VAL A 153 -6.45 -49.85 44.27
CA VAL A 153 -6.61 -51.24 44.82
C VAL A 153 -5.59 -52.19 44.18
N GLU A 154 -5.20 -53.25 44.89
CA GLU A 154 -4.05 -54.11 44.67
C GLU A 154 -4.27 -55.36 43.77
N GLU A 155 -3.14 -55.86 43.25
CA GLU A 155 -2.79 -57.23 42.86
C GLU A 155 -3.55 -58.05 41.76
N LYS A 156 -2.75 -58.30 40.70
CA LYS A 156 -2.47 -59.60 40.02
C LYS A 156 -3.22 -59.99 38.72
N ALA A 157 -2.41 -60.56 37.83
CA ALA A 157 -2.73 -61.40 36.67
C ALA A 157 -3.15 -60.75 35.32
N ALA A 158 -2.16 -60.11 34.69
CA ALA A 158 -1.57 -60.56 33.40
C ALA A 158 -2.22 -60.24 32.00
N VAL A 159 -1.29 -59.83 31.12
CA VAL A 159 -1.22 -59.89 29.63
C VAL A 159 -1.91 -58.81 28.75
N VAL A 160 -1.12 -58.33 27.77
CA VAL A 160 -1.47 -57.57 26.54
C VAL A 160 -1.75 -56.04 26.66
N ALA A 161 -0.71 -55.21 26.48
CA ALA A 161 -0.59 -54.26 25.33
C ALA A 161 0.54 -53.19 25.46
N GLU A 162 1.16 -52.86 24.32
CA GLU A 162 1.92 -51.65 23.95
C GLU A 162 3.32 -51.26 24.54
N ARG A 163 4.14 -50.72 23.62
CA ARG A 163 5.21 -49.68 23.74
C ARG A 163 6.64 -49.97 24.25
N LEU A 164 7.55 -50.00 23.25
CA LEU A 164 8.85 -49.28 23.19
C LEU A 164 8.68 -47.74 23.41
N PRO A 165 9.74 -46.90 23.58
CA PRO A 165 11.21 -47.14 23.64
C PRO A 165 11.86 -46.48 24.91
N PRO A 166 13.21 -46.31 25.03
CA PRO A 166 13.99 -45.26 24.33
C PRO A 166 15.41 -45.78 23.91
N ALA A 167 16.45 -45.04 23.48
CA ALA A 167 16.66 -43.62 23.09
C ALA A 167 17.85 -43.52 22.08
N ALA A 168 17.89 -42.53 21.18
CA ALA A 168 19.10 -42.04 20.48
C ALA A 168 18.84 -40.68 19.78
N GLU A 169 19.91 -39.95 19.41
CA GLU A 169 19.95 -38.49 19.17
C GLU A 169 19.64 -37.98 17.73
N GLU A 170 19.36 -36.66 17.66
CA GLU A 170 19.58 -35.61 16.60
C GLU A 170 19.63 -35.97 15.08
N GLU A 171 19.24 -35.13 14.11
CA GLU A 171 19.41 -33.68 13.93
C GLU A 171 18.32 -33.05 13.01
N LYS A 172 18.14 -31.72 13.00
CA LYS A 172 17.14 -31.00 12.18
C LYS A 172 17.61 -30.78 10.71
N PRO A 173 16.75 -30.93 9.68
CA PRO A 173 17.14 -30.64 8.30
C PRO A 173 17.30 -29.13 8.03
N LYS A 174 18.55 -28.69 7.88
CA LYS A 174 18.91 -27.32 7.47
C LYS A 174 18.43 -27.02 6.03
N ARG A 175 17.77 -25.88 5.83
CA ARG A 175 17.45 -25.32 4.50
C ARG A 175 18.72 -25.22 3.63
N ARG A 176 18.85 -26.05 2.59
CA ARG A 176 19.95 -25.94 1.61
C ARG A 176 19.80 -24.65 0.79
N ARG A 177 20.74 -23.72 0.94
CA ARG A 177 20.97 -22.64 -0.03
C ARG A 177 21.46 -23.27 -1.34
N ALA A 178 20.77 -23.02 -2.44
CA ALA A 178 21.28 -23.33 -3.77
C ALA A 178 22.38 -22.31 -4.15
N ALA A 179 23.64 -22.75 -4.15
CA ALA A 179 24.76 -22.00 -4.70
C ALA A 179 25.00 -22.41 -6.17
N LYS A 180 25.58 -21.49 -6.94
CA LYS A 180 25.87 -21.65 -8.38
C LYS A 180 26.58 -22.98 -8.70
N LYS A 181 26.12 -23.69 -9.72
CA LYS A 181 26.99 -24.54 -10.55
C LYS A 181 27.31 -23.83 -11.86
N THR A 182 28.60 -23.72 -12.12
CA THR A 182 29.18 -23.38 -13.42
C THR A 182 28.92 -24.50 -14.42
N VAL A 183 28.65 -24.14 -15.68
CA VAL A 183 28.73 -25.05 -16.83
C VAL A 183 29.54 -24.34 -17.91
N LYS A 184 30.49 -25.04 -18.53
CA LYS A 184 31.41 -24.48 -19.53
C LYS A 184 31.46 -25.41 -20.76
N LYS A 185 31.04 -24.86 -21.91
CA LYS A 185 31.31 -25.28 -23.30
C LYS A 185 31.04 -26.73 -23.75
N THR A 186 30.07 -26.86 -24.66
CA THR A 186 30.31 -27.07 -26.11
C THR A 186 29.48 -26.01 -26.87
N ALA A 187 29.82 -25.35 -27.98
CA ALA A 187 30.85 -25.44 -29.03
C ALA A 187 30.35 -25.90 -30.43
N GLU A 188 29.50 -25.08 -31.05
CA GLU A 188 29.26 -24.83 -32.49
C GLU A 188 28.52 -23.48 -32.50
N GLU A 189 29.03 -22.35 -32.97
CA GLU A 189 29.54 -21.97 -34.30
C GLU A 189 28.45 -21.86 -35.38
N GLU A 190 27.85 -20.66 -35.47
CA GLU A 190 27.61 -20.03 -36.77
C GLU A 190 27.68 -18.49 -36.60
N ALA A 191 28.23 -17.80 -37.60
CA ALA A 191 28.69 -16.42 -37.46
C ALA A 191 28.09 -15.47 -38.50
N LYS A 192 27.76 -14.23 -38.08
CA LYS A 192 27.96 -12.96 -38.83
C LYS A 192 27.69 -11.72 -37.95
N PRO A 193 28.21 -10.52 -38.31
CA PRO A 193 28.98 -9.74 -37.34
C PRO A 193 28.27 -8.52 -36.73
N LYS A 194 28.89 -8.00 -35.65
CA LYS A 194 28.60 -6.67 -35.09
C LYS A 194 29.18 -5.58 -35.97
N ALA A 195 28.36 -4.61 -36.37
CA ALA A 195 28.82 -3.32 -36.89
C ALA A 195 29.15 -2.34 -35.74
N GLU A 196 30.06 -1.40 -36.01
CA GLU A 196 30.73 -0.57 -35.00
C GLU A 196 29.85 0.50 -34.32
N ALA A 197 30.35 0.97 -33.17
CA ALA A 197 29.79 2.11 -32.48
C ALA A 197 30.10 3.44 -33.20
N LYS A 198 29.05 4.21 -33.52
CA LYS A 198 29.17 5.68 -33.74
C LYS A 198 28.44 6.43 -32.64
N ALA A 199 29.18 6.84 -31.62
CA ALA A 199 28.67 7.76 -30.59
C ALA A 199 28.41 9.14 -31.21
N LYS A 200 27.15 9.61 -31.18
CA LYS A 200 26.83 10.99 -31.59
C LYS A 200 27.43 11.96 -30.56
N PRO A 201 28.22 12.97 -30.97
CA PRO A 201 28.75 13.95 -30.05
C PRO A 201 27.60 14.78 -29.44
N ARG A 202 27.65 14.95 -28.11
CA ARG A 202 26.77 15.92 -27.43
C ARG A 202 27.10 17.32 -27.95
N ARG A 203 26.16 17.98 -28.64
CA ARG A 203 26.25 19.42 -28.92
C ARG A 203 26.46 20.17 -27.61
N ARG A 204 27.68 20.66 -27.36
CA ARG A 204 27.91 21.75 -26.41
C ARG A 204 27.06 22.93 -26.87
N ARG A 205 26.28 23.52 -25.95
CA ARG A 205 25.70 24.85 -26.21
C ARG A 205 26.88 25.82 -26.31
N LYS A 206 27.02 26.55 -27.42
CA LYS A 206 27.90 27.71 -27.47
C LYS A 206 27.39 28.70 -26.42
N ALA A 207 28.28 29.23 -25.59
CA ALA A 207 28.04 30.51 -24.96
C ALA A 207 28.09 31.57 -26.06
N SER A 208 27.10 32.46 -26.09
CA SER A 208 27.18 33.72 -26.82
C SER A 208 27.64 34.77 -25.82
N GLU A 209 28.94 34.99 -25.80
CA GLU A 209 29.57 36.19 -25.25
C GLU A 209 29.73 37.19 -26.40
N GLU A 210 29.94 38.46 -26.07
CA GLU A 210 29.89 39.64 -26.97
C GLU A 210 28.45 40.07 -27.38
N SER A 211 28.10 41.37 -27.42
CA SER A 211 28.91 42.59 -27.28
C SER A 211 28.23 43.68 -26.43
N ARG A 212 29.07 44.50 -25.79
CA ARG A 212 28.73 45.69 -24.99
C ARG A 212 29.08 46.94 -25.79
N VAL A 213 28.12 47.56 -26.48
CA VAL A 213 28.16 48.96 -26.99
C VAL A 213 26.72 49.45 -27.16
N GLY A 214 26.43 50.70 -26.76
CA GLY A 214 25.16 51.39 -26.99
C GLY A 214 24.32 51.57 -25.74
#